data_AF-A0A6J0T439-F1
#
_entry.id   AF-A0A6J0T439-F1
#
_cell.length_a   1.000
_cell.length_b   1.000
_cell.length_c   1.000
_cell.angle_alpha   90.00
_cell.angle_beta   90.00
_cell.angle_gamma   90.00
#
_symmetry.space_group_name_H-M   'P 1'
#
loop_
_entity.id
_entity.type
_entity.pdbx_description
1 polymer ?
#
loop_
_entity_poly.entity_id
_entity_poly.type
_entity_poly.pdbx_seq_one_letter_code
_entity_poly.pdbx_strand_id
1 'polypeptide(L)'
;MPLFGNTFSPKKTPPRKSASLSSLHSLDRSTRETELGLEYGTPVMTLTGQSLRFENGQWITDSLGGTGDRRETQRLRKRNQQLEEENNLLRLKVDILLDMLSETTAESHLMEKELEELKNYSRRRK
;
A
#
# COMPACT_ATOMS: atom_id res chain seq x y z
N MET A 1 -2.60 43.36 -70.33
CA MET A 1 -3.08 42.19 -69.55
C MET A 1 -1.92 41.19 -69.49
N PRO A 2 -1.64 40.60 -68.32
CA PRO A 2 -0.27 40.47 -67.82
C PRO A 2 0.54 39.42 -68.60
N LEU A 3 1.60 39.91 -69.24
CA LEU A 3 2.61 39.13 -69.94
C LEU A 3 3.70 38.76 -68.91
N PHE A 4 3.73 37.47 -68.57
CA PHE A 4 4.77 36.75 -67.81
C PHE A 4 4.78 36.95 -66.28
N GLY A 5 4.27 35.92 -65.59
CA GLY A 5 4.22 35.82 -64.14
C GLY A 5 5.61 35.66 -63.52
N ASN A 6 5.88 36.47 -62.50
CA ASN A 6 7.06 36.31 -61.66
C ASN A 6 6.81 35.15 -60.67
N THR A 7 7.33 33.96 -60.98
CA THR A 7 7.24 32.81 -60.08
C THR A 7 8.16 33.06 -58.89
N PHE A 8 7.57 33.29 -57.72
CA PHE A 8 8.30 33.40 -56.46
C PHE A 8 9.18 32.16 -56.27
N SER A 9 10.49 32.34 -56.45
CA SER A 9 11.52 31.30 -56.37
C SER A 9 12.48 31.65 -55.24
N PRO A 10 12.06 31.42 -53.97
CA PRO A 10 12.91 31.75 -52.83
C PRO A 10 14.21 30.95 -52.93
N LYS A 11 15.34 31.66 -52.79
CA LYS A 11 16.67 31.06 -52.82
C LYS A 11 16.75 29.96 -51.74
N LYS A 12 17.36 28.82 -52.09
CA LYS A 12 17.63 27.72 -51.15
C LYS A 12 18.39 28.28 -49.95
N THR A 13 17.82 28.12 -48.76
CA THR A 13 18.45 28.59 -47.52
C THR A 13 19.80 27.89 -47.34
N PRO A 14 20.89 28.62 -47.01
CA PRO A 14 22.19 28.01 -46.78
C PRO A 14 22.11 26.95 -45.67
N PRO A 15 22.91 25.87 -45.74
CA PRO A 15 23.00 24.89 -44.67
C PRO A 15 23.36 25.59 -43.36
N ARG A 16 22.62 25.28 -42.30
CA ARG A 16 22.87 25.86 -40.98
C ARG A 16 24.24 25.37 -40.49
N LYS A 17 25.15 26.29 -40.15
CA LYS A 17 26.54 25.98 -39.74
C LYS A 17 26.66 25.36 -38.35
N SER A 18 25.61 25.45 -37.54
CA SER A 18 25.52 24.76 -36.25
C SER A 18 24.66 23.52 -36.40
N ALA A 19 25.27 22.35 -36.22
CA ALA A 19 24.52 21.15 -35.91
C ALA A 19 23.78 21.37 -34.58
N SER A 20 22.61 20.75 -34.44
CA SER A 20 21.95 20.67 -33.13
C SER A 20 22.95 20.12 -32.12
N LEU A 21 23.08 20.75 -30.95
CA LEU A 21 23.84 20.16 -29.83
C LEU A 21 23.24 18.81 -29.39
N SER A 22 22.07 18.43 -29.90
CA SER A 22 21.55 17.09 -29.72
C SER A 22 22.34 16.09 -30.55
N SER A 23 23.09 15.23 -29.87
CA SER A 23 23.66 13.97 -30.37
C SER A 23 22.62 12.96 -30.84
N LEU A 24 21.31 13.30 -30.84
CA LEU A 24 20.21 12.47 -31.33
C LEU A 24 20.44 11.84 -32.71
N HIS A 25 21.12 12.55 -33.60
CA HIS A 25 21.38 12.09 -34.97
C HIS A 25 22.60 11.15 -35.08
N SER A 26 23.46 11.12 -34.05
CA SER A 26 24.61 10.20 -33.96
C SER A 26 24.30 8.94 -33.15
N LEU A 27 23.19 8.92 -32.41
CA LEU A 27 22.74 7.72 -31.71
C LEU A 27 22.13 6.73 -32.70
N ASP A 28 22.45 5.45 -32.52
CA ASP A 28 21.78 4.38 -33.25
C ASP A 28 20.31 4.26 -32.79
N ARG A 29 19.51 3.54 -33.57
CA ARG A 29 18.08 3.38 -33.27
C ARG A 29 17.87 2.75 -31.90
N SER A 30 18.67 1.75 -31.51
CA SER A 30 18.56 1.04 -30.24
C SER A 30 18.78 1.96 -29.04
N THR A 31 19.91 2.67 -28.98
CA THR A 31 20.22 3.54 -27.84
C THR A 31 19.21 4.69 -27.74
N ARG A 32 18.74 5.21 -28.87
CA ARG A 32 17.70 6.24 -28.89
C ARG A 32 16.40 5.78 -28.25
N GLU A 33 15.93 4.57 -28.58
CA GLU A 33 14.71 4.02 -27.97
C GLU A 33 14.91 3.69 -26.48
N THR A 34 16.09 3.26 -26.06
CA THR A 34 16.37 2.97 -24.64
C THR A 34 16.48 4.23 -23.78
N GLU A 35 17.17 5.27 -24.25
CA GLU A 35 17.43 6.47 -23.44
C GLU A 35 16.30 7.50 -23.51
N LEU A 36 15.62 7.60 -24.66
CA LEU A 36 14.66 8.67 -24.96
C LEU A 36 13.31 8.15 -25.45
N GLY A 37 13.11 6.82 -25.43
CA GLY A 37 11.84 6.21 -25.76
C GLY A 37 10.79 6.42 -24.68
N LEU A 38 9.56 6.00 -24.99
CA LEU A 38 8.41 6.10 -24.08
C LEU A 38 8.40 4.98 -23.03
N GLU A 39 9.27 3.98 -23.16
CA GLU A 39 9.41 2.85 -22.24
C GLU A 39 10.40 3.19 -21.09
N TYR A 40 10.07 4.22 -20.30
CA TYR A 40 10.94 4.72 -19.22
C TYR A 40 10.89 3.90 -17.92
N GLY A 41 9.98 2.91 -17.83
CA GLY A 41 9.82 2.05 -16.66
C GLY A 41 9.46 2.83 -15.38
N THR A 42 9.73 2.23 -14.22
CA THR A 42 9.60 2.91 -12.93
C THR A 42 10.73 3.94 -12.76
N PRO A 43 10.46 5.21 -12.42
CA PRO A 43 11.51 6.20 -12.21
C PRO A 43 12.51 5.77 -11.14
N VAL A 44 13.81 5.86 -11.47
CA VAL A 44 14.92 5.56 -10.56
C VAL A 44 15.86 6.77 -10.50
N MET A 45 16.40 7.06 -9.32
CA MET A 45 17.34 8.17 -9.07
C MET A 45 18.50 7.70 -8.22
N THR A 46 19.73 8.06 -8.59
CA THR A 46 20.91 7.85 -7.75
C THR A 46 21.31 9.15 -7.05
N LEU A 47 21.18 9.22 -5.73
CA LEU A 47 21.58 10.36 -4.93
C LEU A 47 22.61 9.93 -3.89
N THR A 48 23.75 10.62 -3.83
CA THR A 48 24.85 10.32 -2.88
C THR A 48 25.27 8.84 -2.86
N GLY A 49 25.25 8.17 -4.02
CA GLY A 49 25.58 6.74 -4.13
C GLY A 49 24.48 5.76 -3.71
N GLN A 50 23.30 6.23 -3.30
CA GLN A 50 22.11 5.41 -3.03
C GLN A 50 21.16 5.42 -4.23
N SER A 51 20.64 4.25 -4.60
CA SER A 51 19.61 4.09 -5.62
C SER A 51 18.22 4.21 -4.98
N LEU A 52 17.35 5.05 -5.55
CA LEU A 52 15.99 5.33 -5.13
C LEU A 52 15.02 4.96 -6.26
N ARG A 53 13.93 4.26 -5.95
CA ARG A 53 12.85 3.89 -6.87
C ARG A 53 11.57 4.62 -6.48
N PHE A 54 10.84 5.14 -7.46
CA PHE A 54 9.56 5.79 -7.21
C PHE A 54 8.42 4.77 -7.25
N GLU A 55 7.75 4.54 -6.12
CA GLU A 55 6.63 3.60 -6.02
C GLU A 55 5.57 4.16 -5.05
N ASN A 56 4.29 4.01 -5.42
CA ASN A 56 3.13 4.49 -4.64
C ASN A 56 3.20 5.98 -4.22
N GLY A 57 3.80 6.84 -5.04
CA GLY A 57 3.91 8.27 -4.76
C GLY A 57 5.10 8.68 -3.88
N GLN A 58 5.99 7.74 -3.54
CA GLN A 58 7.14 7.97 -2.67
C GLN A 58 8.44 7.44 -3.30
N TRP A 59 9.57 8.08 -2.96
CA TRP A 59 10.90 7.58 -3.31
C TRP A 59 11.38 6.61 -2.23
N ILE A 60 11.58 5.35 -2.62
CA ILE A 60 12.00 4.25 -1.75
C ILE A 60 13.45 3.89 -2.10
N THR A 61 14.31 3.77 -1.09
CA THR A 61 15.69 3.32 -1.32
C THR A 61 15.73 1.84 -1.70
N ASP A 62 16.36 1.50 -2.82
CA ASP A 62 16.59 0.11 -3.25
C ASP A 62 17.50 -0.64 -2.25
N SER A 63 18.30 0.13 -1.49
CA SER A 63 18.96 -0.36 -0.28
C SER A 63 17.96 -0.44 0.87
N LEU A 64 17.72 -1.64 1.36
CA LEU A 64 16.85 -2.06 2.45
C LEU A 64 17.12 -1.42 3.85
N GLY A 65 17.50 -0.14 3.94
CA GLY A 65 17.88 0.44 5.22
C GLY A 65 18.41 1.87 5.16
N GLY A 66 17.49 2.83 5.12
CA GLY A 66 17.68 4.02 5.94
C GLY A 66 17.65 3.60 7.40
N THR A 67 18.70 3.87 8.18
CA THR A 67 18.83 3.47 9.59
C THR A 67 17.68 3.95 10.48
N GLY A 68 17.00 5.04 10.09
CA GLY A 68 15.78 5.54 10.74
C GLY A 68 14.55 4.66 10.48
N ASP A 69 14.31 4.30 9.22
CA ASP A 69 13.15 3.49 8.79
C ASP A 69 13.19 2.08 9.36
N ARG A 70 14.37 1.45 9.44
CA ARG A 70 14.52 0.13 10.05
C ARG A 70 14.18 0.13 11.55
N ARG A 71 14.45 1.23 12.26
CA ARG A 71 14.18 1.38 13.70
C ARG A 71 12.70 1.62 13.96
N GLU A 72 12.06 2.44 13.15
CA GLU A 72 10.63 2.68 13.18
C GLU A 72 9.84 1.42 12.80
N THR A 73 10.22 0.77 11.70
CA THR A 73 9.66 -0.52 11.28
C THR A 73 9.78 -1.58 12.36
N GLN A 74 10.91 -1.66 13.09
CA GLN A 74 11.05 -2.60 14.21
C GLN A 74 10.12 -2.26 15.38
N ARG A 75 9.92 -0.98 15.69
CA ARG A 75 8.99 -0.53 16.73
C ARG A 75 7.55 -0.85 16.35
N LEU A 76 7.16 -0.58 15.11
CA LEU A 76 5.84 -0.88 14.59
C LEU A 76 5.55 -2.39 14.62
N ARG A 77 6.52 -3.23 14.23
CA ARG A 77 6.39 -4.69 14.33
C ARG A 77 6.15 -5.16 15.77
N LYS A 78 6.92 -4.64 16.73
CA LYS A 78 6.72 -4.96 18.16
C LYS A 78 5.34 -4.52 18.66
N ARG A 79 4.91 -3.31 18.29
CA ARG A 79 3.59 -2.77 18.66
C ARG A 79 2.47 -3.65 18.09
N ASN A 80 2.62 -4.07 16.83
CA ASN A 80 1.64 -4.91 16.16
C ASN A 80 1.52 -6.28 16.84
N GLN A 81 2.66 -6.93 17.14
CA GLN A 81 2.69 -8.17 17.89
C GLN A 81 2.00 -8.05 19.27
N GLN A 82 2.28 -6.99 20.01
CA GLN A 82 1.62 -6.74 21.31
C GLN A 82 0.10 -6.58 21.16
N LEU A 83 -0.35 -5.88 20.12
CA LEU A 83 -1.77 -5.69 19.86
C LEU A 83 -2.45 -7.00 19.45
N GLU A 84 -1.77 -7.86 18.69
CA GLU A 84 -2.27 -9.20 18.33
C GLU A 84 -2.40 -10.09 19.57
N GLU A 85 -1.41 -10.10 20.46
CA GLU A 85 -1.43 -10.82 21.73
C GLU A 85 -2.57 -10.34 22.65
N GLU A 86 -2.75 -9.02 22.76
CA GLU A 86 -3.86 -8.42 23.52
C GLU A 86 -5.22 -8.78 22.91
N ASN A 87 -5.35 -8.74 21.58
CA ASN A 87 -6.58 -9.13 20.89
C ASN A 87 -6.93 -10.60 21.16
N ASN A 88 -5.95 -11.49 21.07
CA ASN A 88 -6.14 -12.91 21.37
C ASN A 88 -6.55 -13.14 22.83
N LEU A 89 -5.91 -12.44 23.78
CA LEU A 89 -6.28 -12.52 25.18
C LEU A 89 -7.70 -12.01 25.44
N LEU A 90 -8.08 -10.90 24.80
CA LEU A 90 -9.43 -10.34 24.94
C LEU A 90 -10.49 -11.31 24.38
N ARG A 91 -10.23 -11.96 23.24
CA ARG A 91 -11.13 -13.00 22.70
C ARG A 91 -11.32 -14.14 23.68
N LEU A 92 -10.22 -14.69 24.22
CA LEU A 92 -10.29 -15.76 25.23
C LEU A 92 -11.07 -15.35 26.48
N LYS A 93 -10.91 -14.11 26.95
CA LYS A 93 -11.68 -13.60 28.09
C LYS A 93 -13.17 -13.53 27.79
N VAL A 94 -13.54 -13.09 26.59
CA VAL A 94 -14.95 -13.04 26.17
C VAL A 94 -15.53 -14.45 26.13
N ASP A 95 -14.81 -15.42 25.56
CA ASP A 95 -15.28 -16.81 25.47
C ASP A 95 -15.51 -17.41 26.88
N ILE A 96 -14.54 -17.25 27.79
CA ILE A 96 -14.68 -17.73 29.18
C ILE A 96 -15.84 -17.03 29.91
N LEU A 97 -16.02 -15.73 29.71
CA LEU A 97 -17.13 -14.98 30.31
C LEU A 97 -18.49 -15.46 29.78
N LEU A 98 -18.57 -15.80 28.49
CA LEU A 98 -19.79 -16.38 27.92
C LEU A 98 -20.07 -17.77 28.49
N ASP A 99 -19.05 -18.62 28.65
CA ASP A 99 -19.19 -19.93 29.29
C ASP A 99 -19.72 -19.79 30.72
N MET A 100 -19.12 -18.91 31.54
CA MET A 100 -19.56 -18.66 32.92
C MET A 100 -20.98 -18.07 32.97
N LEU A 101 -21.34 -17.18 32.05
CA LEU A 101 -22.71 -16.65 31.95
C LEU A 101 -23.70 -17.76 31.58
N SER A 102 -23.32 -18.67 30.70
CA SER A 102 -24.17 -19.80 30.31
C SER A 102 -24.36 -20.79 31.45
N GLU A 103 -23.32 -21.08 32.23
CA GLU A 103 -23.36 -21.94 33.41
C GLU A 103 -24.26 -21.34 34.49
N THR A 104 -24.03 -20.08 34.87
CA THR A 104 -24.87 -19.37 35.86
C THR A 104 -26.34 -19.28 35.43
N THR A 105 -26.61 -19.09 34.13
CA THR A 105 -27.98 -19.08 33.60
C THR A 105 -28.63 -20.47 33.71
N ALA A 106 -27.89 -21.54 33.41
CA ALA A 106 -28.39 -22.91 33.55
C ALA A 106 -28.68 -23.26 35.02
N GLU A 107 -27.77 -22.91 35.94
CA GLU A 107 -27.97 -23.08 37.38
C GLU A 107 -29.21 -22.33 37.89
N SER A 108 -29.39 -21.08 37.46
CA SER A 108 -30.57 -20.29 37.83
C SER A 108 -31.86 -20.95 37.39
N HIS A 109 -31.92 -21.48 36.16
CA HIS A 109 -33.11 -22.18 35.67
C HIS A 109 -33.38 -23.49 36.40
N LEU A 110 -32.33 -24.22 36.80
CA LEU A 110 -32.48 -25.42 37.64
C LEU A 110 -33.06 -25.07 39.01
N MET A 111 -32.51 -24.05 39.68
CA MET A 111 -33.00 -23.59 40.98
C MET A 111 -34.46 -23.10 40.91
N GLU A 112 -34.82 -22.36 39.85
CA GLU A 112 -36.19 -21.87 39.65
C GLU A 112 -37.18 -23.05 39.51
N LYS A 113 -36.80 -24.06 38.73
CA LYS A 113 -37.60 -25.28 38.56
C LYS A 113 -37.77 -26.05 39.88
N GLU A 114 -36.71 -26.23 40.65
CA GLU A 114 -36.79 -26.90 41.97
C GLU A 114 -37.72 -26.16 42.93
N LEU A 115 -37.65 -24.81 42.94
CA LEU A 115 -38.55 -23.96 43.73
C LEU A 115 -40.02 -24.13 43.31
N GLU A 116 -40.30 -24.19 42.01
CA GLU A 116 -41.64 -24.44 41.48
C GLU A 116 -42.17 -25.82 41.88
N GLU A 117 -41.34 -26.86 41.78
CA GLU A 117 -41.68 -28.23 42.19
C GLU A 117 -42.02 -28.31 43.69
N LEU A 118 -41.21 -27.69 44.55
CA LEU A 118 -41.45 -27.60 45.99
C LEU A 118 -42.75 -26.85 46.32
N LYS A 119 -43.01 -25.74 45.63
CA LYS A 119 -44.25 -24.96 45.80
C LYS A 119 -45.48 -25.76 45.38
N ASN A 120 -45.39 -26.51 44.28
CA ASN A 120 -46.46 -27.39 43.81
C ASN A 120 -46.71 -28.55 44.77
N TYR A 121 -45.65 -29.14 45.34
CA TYR A 121 -45.77 -30.18 46.35
C TYR A 121 -46.45 -29.66 47.64
N SER A 122 -46.05 -28.48 48.12
CA SER A 122 -46.68 -27.86 49.29
C SER A 122 -48.16 -27.55 49.06
N ARG A 123 -48.55 -27.11 47.85
CA ARG A 123 -49.95 -26.87 47.50
C ARG A 123 -50.80 -28.14 47.49
N ARG A 124 -50.25 -29.28 47.05
CA ARG A 124 -50.96 -30.56 47.01
C ARG A 124 -51.19 -31.20 48.39
N ARG A 125 -50.44 -30.78 49.41
CA ARG A 125 -50.55 -31.29 50.79
C ARG A 125 -51.49 -30.47 51.69
N LYS A 126 -51.96 -29.31 51.23
CA LYS A 126 -53.01 -28.52 51.88
C LYS A 126 -54.36 -28.87 51.27
#